data_AF-A0A918IRC3-F1
#
_entry.id   AF-A0A918IRC3-F1
#
_cell.length_a   1.000
_cell.length_b   1.000
_cell.length_c   1.000
_cell.angle_alpha   90.00
_cell.angle_beta   90.00
_cell.angle_gamma   90.00
#
_symmetry.space_group_name_H-M   'P 1'
#
loop_
_entity.id
_entity.type
_entity.pdbx_description
1 polymer ?
#
loop_
_entity_poly.entity_id
_entity_poly.type
_entity_poly.pdbx_seq_one_letter_code
_entity_poly.pdbx_strand_id
1 'polypeptide(L)'
;MLGFAGLAILFVMVFGGYLLAGGSMGIILKSLPFEMIMIGGAALGAFLVSNDTHTVKHTIKDIKIVFKGPKWNHKDYQDLLGLLHELIRTARDNPVSLEAHIDNPEESPIFLKTSKILKDPEAVSLICDTLRAANLNYDDPHQVEEILDKRMDIAFHSSLHTSHALQGMADALPALGIVAAVLGVIKTMGAIDQPPEVLGKMIGGALVGTFLGVFLAYGIVGPFATKVKLISEEERHFLQVIREVLVANLYNHSARNCIEVGRQSLPKHLRPSYDEISGTG
;
A
#
# COMPACT_ATOMS: atom_id res chain seq x y z
N MET A 1 5.12 11.87 7.10
CA MET A 1 4.94 13.26 7.58
C MET A 1 3.88 14.03 6.78
N LEU A 2 3.91 14.00 5.44
CA LEU A 2 2.91 14.69 4.61
C LEU A 2 1.46 14.23 4.83
N GLY A 3 1.20 12.94 5.11
CA GLY A 3 -0.16 12.44 5.35
C GLY A 3 -0.85 13.06 6.57
N PHE A 4 -0.14 13.17 7.70
CA PHE A 4 -0.66 13.83 8.91
C PHE A 4 -0.88 15.33 8.70
N ALA A 5 0.06 15.99 8.02
CA ALA A 5 -0.10 17.41 7.66
C ALA A 5 -1.30 17.63 6.74
N GLY A 6 -1.50 16.77 5.75
CA GLY A 6 -2.65 16.81 4.84
C GLY A 6 -3.98 16.65 5.57
N LEU A 7 -4.08 15.68 6.48
CA LEU A 7 -5.27 15.52 7.32
C LEU A 7 -5.48 16.74 8.23
N ALA A 8 -4.43 17.26 8.87
CA ALA A 8 -4.55 18.45 9.71
C ALA A 8 -5.08 19.66 8.91
N ILE A 9 -4.54 19.88 7.70
CA ILE A 9 -5.00 20.95 6.81
C ILE A 9 -6.46 20.73 6.41
N LEU A 10 -6.86 19.51 6.06
CA LEU A 10 -8.25 19.17 5.73
C LEU A 10 -9.19 19.55 6.88
N PHE A 11 -8.91 19.09 8.10
CA PHE A 11 -9.75 19.38 9.27
C PHE A 11 -9.77 20.87 9.61
N VAL A 12 -8.61 21.54 9.62
CA VAL A 12 -8.50 22.97 9.94
C VAL A 12 -9.23 23.83 8.91
N MET A 13 -9.09 23.55 7.62
CA MET A 13 -9.70 24.38 6.58
C MET A 13 -11.22 24.18 6.52
N VAL A 14 -11.70 22.94 6.64
CA VAL A 14 -13.14 22.64 6.60
C VAL A 14 -13.84 23.16 7.85
N PHE A 15 -13.39 22.75 9.04
CA PHE A 15 -14.05 23.11 10.29
C PHE A 15 -13.67 24.50 10.79
N GLY A 16 -12.42 24.94 10.58
CA GLY A 16 -12.01 26.31 10.88
C GLY A 16 -12.70 27.34 9.98
N GLY A 17 -12.84 27.06 8.68
CA GLY A 17 -13.63 27.88 7.77
C GLY A 17 -15.10 27.98 8.18
N TYR A 18 -15.71 26.85 8.57
CA TYR A 18 -17.08 26.83 9.10
C TYR A 18 -17.25 27.68 10.36
N LEU A 19 -16.31 27.57 11.31
CA LEU A 19 -16.33 28.38 12.54
C LEU A 19 -16.14 29.88 12.26
N LEU A 20 -15.22 30.24 11.35
CA LEU A 20 -14.99 31.63 10.96
C LEU A 20 -16.18 32.25 10.23
N ALA A 21 -16.95 31.44 9.50
CA ALA A 21 -18.22 31.85 8.89
C ALA A 21 -19.37 32.01 9.91
N GLY A 22 -19.12 31.81 11.21
CA GLY A 22 -20.12 31.91 12.27
C GLY A 22 -20.90 30.62 12.54
N GLY A 23 -20.44 29.48 12.01
CA GLY A 23 -21.04 28.17 12.21
C GLY A 23 -20.92 27.66 13.65
N SER A 24 -21.89 26.85 14.10
CA SER A 24 -21.90 26.25 15.44
C SER A 24 -21.59 24.74 15.37
N MET A 25 -20.50 24.31 16.02
CA MET A 25 -20.14 22.88 16.07
C MET A 25 -21.09 22.03 16.93
N GLY A 26 -21.96 22.66 17.73
CA GLY A 26 -22.84 21.95 18.66
C GLY A 26 -23.79 20.96 17.98
N ILE A 27 -24.32 21.32 16.80
CA ILE A 27 -25.23 20.43 16.04
C ILE A 27 -24.43 19.26 15.45
N ILE A 28 -23.29 19.54 14.83
CA ILE A 28 -22.42 18.51 14.23
C ILE A 28 -21.98 17.51 15.29
N LEU A 29 -21.43 17.99 16.41
CA LEU A 29 -20.93 17.11 17.48
C LEU A 29 -22.03 16.28 18.14
N LYS A 30 -23.26 16.80 18.23
CA LYS A 30 -24.39 16.07 18.79
C LYS A 30 -24.89 14.97 17.85
N SER A 31 -24.88 15.21 16.54
CA SER A 31 -25.32 14.24 15.53
C SER A 31 -24.23 13.22 15.15
N LEU A 32 -22.95 13.60 15.25
CA LEU A 32 -21.81 12.82 14.77
C LEU A 32 -21.77 11.36 15.27
N PRO A 33 -22.02 11.04 16.55
CA PRO A 33 -22.01 9.65 17.00
C PRO A 33 -23.05 8.77 16.28
N PHE A 34 -24.26 9.30 16.07
CA PHE A 34 -25.34 8.56 15.41
C PHE A 34 -25.11 8.45 13.90
N GLU A 35 -24.66 9.53 13.28
CA GLU A 35 -24.30 9.54 11.85
C GLU A 35 -23.13 8.59 11.57
N MET A 36 -22.12 8.54 12.44
CA MET A 36 -21.01 7.59 12.32
C MET A 36 -21.45 6.14 12.48
N ILE A 37 -22.43 5.85 13.32
CA ILE A 37 -23.00 4.49 13.43
C ILE A 37 -23.76 4.13 12.14
N MET A 38 -24.58 5.03 11.60
CA MET A 38 -25.34 4.76 10.38
C MET A 38 -24.41 4.63 9.16
N ILE A 39 -23.57 5.63 8.92
CA ILE A 39 -22.69 5.70 7.76
C ILE A 39 -21.54 4.71 7.91
N GLY A 40 -20.82 4.75 9.03
CA GLY A 40 -19.67 3.89 9.29
C GLY A 40 -20.06 2.42 9.50
N GLY A 41 -21.18 2.16 10.18
CA GLY A 41 -21.73 0.82 10.33
C GLY A 41 -22.19 0.23 9.00
N ALA A 42 -22.90 1.01 8.17
CA ALA A 42 -23.29 0.56 6.83
C ALA A 42 -22.08 0.39 5.91
N ALA A 43 -21.07 1.28 5.99
CA ALA A 43 -19.84 1.16 5.20
C ALA A 43 -19.04 -0.09 5.58
N LEU A 44 -18.90 -0.37 6.88
CA LEU A 44 -18.25 -1.59 7.36
C LEU A 44 -19.04 -2.84 6.95
N GLY A 45 -20.38 -2.81 7.05
CA GLY A 45 -21.24 -3.90 6.59
C GLY A 45 -21.07 -4.17 5.09
N ALA A 46 -21.13 -3.12 4.26
CA ALA A 46 -20.92 -3.22 2.82
C ALA A 46 -19.51 -3.72 2.47
N PHE A 47 -18.49 -3.25 3.19
CA PHE A 47 -17.11 -3.69 3.05
C PHE A 47 -16.94 -5.19 3.35
N LEU A 48 -17.55 -5.69 4.43
CA LEU A 48 -17.49 -7.10 4.80
C LEU A 48 -18.28 -8.00 3.83
N VAL A 49 -19.38 -7.51 3.25
CA VAL A 49 -20.17 -8.27 2.25
C VAL A 49 -19.46 -8.36 0.90
N SER A 50 -18.68 -7.33 0.54
CA SER A 50 -18.03 -7.23 -0.78
C SER A 50 -16.62 -7.84 -0.83
N ASN A 51 -16.04 -8.23 0.30
CA ASN A 51 -14.65 -8.70 0.38
C ASN A 51 -14.53 -10.02 1.14
N ASP A 52 -13.55 -10.83 0.74
CA ASP A 52 -13.20 -12.05 1.46
C ASP A 52 -12.37 -11.76 2.73
N THR A 53 -12.23 -12.77 3.59
CA THR A 53 -11.57 -12.60 4.90
C THR A 53 -10.09 -12.21 4.78
N HIS A 54 -9.41 -12.64 3.72
CA HIS A 54 -8.01 -12.30 3.49
C HIS A 54 -7.88 -10.80 3.18
N THR A 55 -8.68 -10.30 2.23
CA THR A 55 -8.70 -8.88 1.86
C THR A 55 -9.04 -7.99 3.04
N VAL A 56 -10.06 -8.34 3.85
CA VAL A 56 -10.43 -7.58 5.06
C VAL A 56 -9.25 -7.42 6.03
N LYS A 57 -8.54 -8.52 6.32
CA LYS A 57 -7.38 -8.50 7.23
C LYS A 57 -6.21 -7.70 6.67
N HIS A 58 -5.96 -7.81 5.36
CA HIS A 58 -4.91 -7.07 4.68
C HIS A 58 -5.20 -5.57 4.64
N THR A 59 -6.42 -5.16 4.31
CA THR A 59 -6.82 -3.74 4.30
C THR A 59 -6.57 -3.06 5.65
N ILE A 60 -6.86 -3.73 6.77
CA ILE A 60 -6.60 -3.18 8.12
C ILE A 60 -5.10 -2.97 8.37
N LYS A 61 -4.24 -3.87 7.86
CA LYS A 61 -2.78 -3.70 7.93
C LYS A 61 -2.32 -2.54 7.05
N ASP A 62 -2.86 -2.43 5.84
CA ASP A 62 -2.45 -1.46 4.83
C ASP A 62 -2.82 -0.02 5.19
N ILE A 63 -3.90 0.18 5.94
CA ILE A 63 -4.23 1.49 6.54
C ILE A 63 -3.06 2.02 7.39
N LYS A 64 -2.29 1.15 8.08
CA LYS A 64 -1.12 1.58 8.85
C LYS A 64 0.03 2.01 7.94
N ILE A 65 0.13 1.42 6.74
CA ILE A 65 1.18 1.72 5.77
C ILE A 65 0.99 3.13 5.20
N VAL A 66 -0.25 3.62 5.06
CA VAL A 66 -0.55 5.01 4.66
C VAL A 66 0.22 6.04 5.49
N PHE A 67 0.35 5.81 6.80
CA PHE A 67 1.07 6.70 7.71
C PHE A 67 2.58 6.44 7.75
N LYS A 68 2.99 5.17 7.61
CA LYS A 68 4.39 4.75 7.66
C LYS A 68 5.14 5.13 6.37
N GLY A 69 4.46 5.15 5.23
CA GLY A 69 5.05 5.36 3.92
C GLY A 69 5.69 4.09 3.35
N PRO A 70 6.39 4.21 2.21
CA PRO A 70 7.03 3.08 1.55
C PRO A 70 8.12 2.44 2.40
N LYS A 71 8.28 1.13 2.24
CA LYS A 71 9.22 0.33 3.01
C LYS A 71 10.68 0.62 2.64
N TRP A 72 10.96 0.86 1.36
CA TRP A 72 12.30 0.88 0.79
C TRP A 72 12.82 2.30 0.53
N ASN A 73 14.10 2.52 0.78
CA ASN A 73 14.81 3.77 0.54
C ASN A 73 16.07 3.55 -0.32
N HIS A 74 16.74 4.63 -0.71
CA HIS A 74 17.95 4.60 -1.55
C HIS A 74 19.03 3.63 -1.06
N LYS A 75 19.30 3.61 0.25
CA LYS A 75 20.30 2.71 0.84
C LYS A 75 19.87 1.25 0.73
N ASP A 76 18.59 0.95 0.91
CA ASP A 76 18.09 -0.42 0.78
C ASP A 76 18.25 -0.94 -0.66
N TYR A 77 18.16 -0.07 -1.67
CA TYR A 77 18.44 -0.44 -3.06
C TYR A 77 19.93 -0.68 -3.31
N GLN A 78 20.83 0.08 -2.67
CA GLN A 78 22.27 -0.20 -2.69
C GLN A 78 22.57 -1.56 -2.06
N ASP A 79 22.02 -1.80 -0.86
CA ASP A 79 22.17 -3.04 -0.12
C ASP A 79 21.62 -4.23 -0.94
N LEU A 80 20.49 -4.05 -1.64
CA LEU A 80 19.92 -5.06 -2.54
C LEU A 80 20.86 -5.39 -3.71
N LEU A 81 21.39 -4.38 -4.40
CA LEU A 81 22.30 -4.59 -5.52
C LEU A 81 23.60 -5.27 -5.05
N GLY A 82 24.13 -4.89 -3.89
CA GLY A 82 25.28 -5.55 -3.26
C GLY A 82 24.99 -7.02 -2.92
N LEU A 83 23.83 -7.30 -2.33
CA LEU A 83 23.37 -8.66 -2.03
C LEU A 83 23.32 -9.53 -3.29
N LEU A 84 22.65 -9.05 -4.34
CA LEU A 84 22.53 -9.77 -5.61
C LEU A 84 23.89 -9.97 -6.28
N HIS A 85 24.80 -9.00 -6.16
CA HIS A 85 26.17 -9.12 -6.67
C HIS A 85 26.94 -10.24 -5.98
N GLU A 86 26.93 -10.26 -4.64
CA GLU A 86 27.61 -11.30 -3.85
C GLU A 86 27.03 -12.70 -4.16
N LEU A 87 25.71 -12.82 -4.27
CA LEU A 87 25.04 -14.08 -4.61
C LEU A 87 25.41 -14.56 -6.02
N ILE A 88 25.34 -13.68 -7.03
CA ILE A 88 25.70 -14.04 -8.41
C ILE A 88 27.19 -14.41 -8.53
N ARG A 89 28.08 -13.70 -7.84
CA ARG A 89 29.51 -14.02 -7.81
C ARG A 89 29.74 -15.40 -7.19
N THR A 90 29.14 -15.64 -6.02
CA THR A 90 29.23 -16.93 -5.30
C THR A 90 28.68 -18.08 -6.14
N ALA A 91 27.56 -17.88 -6.84
CA ALA A 91 26.97 -18.88 -7.74
C ALA A 91 27.93 -19.33 -8.85
N ARG A 92 28.77 -18.43 -9.36
CA ARG A 92 29.73 -18.73 -10.45
C ARG A 92 31.01 -19.35 -9.93
N ASP A 93 31.51 -18.84 -8.80
CA ASP A 93 32.78 -19.29 -8.22
C ASP A 93 32.63 -20.65 -7.54
N ASN A 94 31.52 -20.88 -6.84
CA ASN A 94 31.24 -22.12 -6.14
C ASN A 94 29.71 -22.37 -6.02
N PRO A 95 29.10 -23.03 -7.02
CA PRO A 95 27.66 -23.32 -7.04
C PRO A 95 27.17 -24.07 -5.79
N VAL A 96 27.98 -24.96 -5.22
CA VAL A 96 27.62 -25.75 -4.03
C VAL A 96 27.50 -24.86 -2.79
N SER A 97 28.36 -23.84 -2.67
CA SER A 97 28.26 -22.88 -1.57
C SER A 97 27.00 -22.01 -1.66
N LEU A 98 26.51 -21.75 -2.87
CA LEU A 98 25.27 -21.00 -3.07
C LEU A 98 24.07 -21.75 -2.50
N GLU A 99 24.01 -23.08 -2.67
CA GLU A 99 22.90 -23.91 -2.16
C GLU A 99 22.70 -23.72 -0.65
N ALA A 100 23.79 -23.72 0.13
CA ALA A 100 23.74 -23.46 1.56
C ALA A 100 23.16 -22.06 1.90
N HIS A 101 23.44 -21.06 1.06
CA HIS A 101 22.94 -19.70 1.25
C HIS A 101 21.46 -19.52 0.85
N ILE A 102 20.98 -20.24 -0.16
CA ILE A 102 19.59 -20.11 -0.66
C ILE A 102 18.61 -21.03 0.09
N ASP A 103 19.07 -22.14 0.65
CA ASP A 103 18.24 -23.05 1.43
C ASP A 103 18.06 -22.58 2.87
N ASN A 104 19.10 -21.96 3.46
CA ASN A 104 19.06 -21.35 4.79
C ASN A 104 19.43 -19.86 4.76
N PRO A 105 18.58 -18.99 4.18
CA PRO A 105 18.88 -17.56 4.07
C PRO A 105 18.99 -16.86 5.43
N GLU A 106 18.36 -17.38 6.49
CA GLU A 106 18.43 -16.81 7.84
C GLU A 106 19.80 -16.97 8.50
N GLU A 107 20.54 -18.03 8.16
CA GLU A 107 21.89 -18.30 8.67
C GLU A 107 22.99 -17.82 7.71
N SER A 108 22.59 -17.39 6.52
CA SER A 108 23.53 -17.00 5.47
C SER A 108 24.27 -15.70 5.82
N PRO A 109 25.61 -15.70 5.87
CA PRO A 109 26.39 -14.48 6.11
C PRO A 109 26.16 -13.41 5.05
N ILE A 110 25.73 -13.78 3.84
CA ILE A 110 25.42 -12.86 2.75
C ILE A 110 24.11 -12.12 3.04
N PHE A 111 23.03 -12.84 3.39
CA PHE A 111 21.73 -12.24 3.71
C PHE A 111 21.72 -11.51 5.06
N LEU A 112 22.52 -11.94 6.03
CA LEU A 112 22.64 -11.31 7.36
C LEU A 112 23.18 -9.87 7.29
N LYS A 113 24.02 -9.55 6.28
CA LYS A 113 24.46 -8.17 6.01
C LYS A 113 23.29 -7.24 5.67
N THR A 114 22.23 -7.79 5.06
CA THR A 114 21.03 -7.09 4.61
C THR A 114 19.79 -7.49 5.40
N SER A 115 19.86 -7.38 6.74
CA SER A 115 18.79 -7.84 7.66
C SER A 115 17.39 -7.31 7.36
N LYS A 116 17.24 -6.16 6.70
CA LYS A 116 15.93 -5.62 6.29
C LYS A 116 15.31 -6.38 5.12
N ILE A 117 16.14 -6.79 4.16
CA ILE A 117 15.73 -7.60 2.99
C ILE A 117 15.41 -9.02 3.46
N LEU A 118 16.22 -9.57 4.39
CA LEU A 118 15.98 -10.88 4.98
C LEU A 118 14.60 -10.99 5.69
N LYS A 119 14.10 -9.89 6.27
CA LYS A 119 12.77 -9.83 6.90
C LYS A 119 11.61 -9.76 5.89
N ASP A 120 11.89 -9.67 4.60
CA ASP A 120 10.90 -9.68 3.54
C ASP A 120 10.82 -11.07 2.89
N PRO A 121 9.82 -11.89 3.26
CA PRO A 121 9.74 -13.26 2.77
C PRO A 121 9.52 -13.34 1.26
N GLU A 122 8.89 -12.33 0.67
CA GLU A 122 8.61 -12.29 -0.77
C GLU A 122 9.88 -12.03 -1.58
N ALA A 123 10.67 -11.02 -1.21
CA ALA A 123 11.95 -10.74 -1.85
C ALA A 123 12.94 -11.90 -1.66
N VAL A 124 13.04 -12.47 -0.46
CA VAL A 124 13.94 -13.61 -0.19
C VAL A 124 13.51 -14.83 -1.02
N SER A 125 12.23 -15.18 -1.02
CA SER A 125 11.74 -16.31 -1.81
C SER A 125 11.93 -16.08 -3.31
N LEU A 126 11.70 -14.85 -3.81
CA LEU A 126 11.96 -14.53 -5.22
C LEU A 126 13.43 -14.75 -5.58
N ILE A 127 14.37 -14.28 -4.74
CA ILE A 127 15.81 -14.45 -4.96
C ILE A 127 16.19 -15.93 -4.92
N CYS A 128 15.85 -16.62 -3.83
CA CYS A 128 16.27 -18.00 -3.59
C CYS A 128 15.66 -18.96 -4.62
N ASP A 129 14.38 -18.83 -4.93
CA ASP A 129 13.71 -19.73 -5.88
C ASP A 129 14.24 -19.53 -7.31
N THR A 130 14.54 -18.29 -7.70
CA THR A 130 15.10 -18.01 -9.03
C THR A 130 16.53 -18.53 -9.16
N LEU A 131 17.37 -18.35 -8.13
CA LEU A 131 18.73 -18.89 -8.13
C LEU A 131 18.73 -20.43 -8.08
N ARG A 132 17.79 -21.03 -7.35
CA ARG A 132 17.58 -22.49 -7.35
C ARG A 132 17.18 -22.99 -8.74
N ALA A 133 16.25 -22.31 -9.40
CA ALA A 133 15.87 -22.63 -10.78
C ALA A 133 17.06 -22.49 -11.75
N ALA A 134 17.87 -21.44 -11.61
CA ALA A 134 19.07 -21.26 -12.42
C ALA A 134 20.07 -22.43 -12.26
N ASN A 135 20.25 -22.96 -11.04
CA ASN A 135 21.13 -24.09 -10.76
C ASN A 135 20.59 -25.44 -11.27
N LEU A 136 19.27 -25.60 -11.36
CA LEU A 136 18.63 -26.84 -11.82
C LEU A 136 18.59 -26.97 -13.37
N ASN A 137 19.36 -26.16 -14.10
CA ASN A 137 19.38 -26.09 -15.57
C ASN A 137 17.97 -25.94 -16.18
N TYR A 138 17.28 -24.85 -15.84
CA TYR A 138 16.23 -24.38 -16.74
C TYR A 138 16.90 -23.89 -18.03
N ASP A 139 16.83 -24.71 -19.08
CA ASP A 139 17.57 -24.52 -20.34
C ASP A 139 17.13 -23.28 -21.15
N ASP A 140 15.99 -22.67 -20.79
CA ASP A 140 15.41 -21.53 -21.49
C ASP A 140 15.18 -20.32 -20.55
N PRO A 141 16.05 -19.30 -20.59
CA PRO A 141 15.88 -18.06 -19.84
C PRO A 141 14.52 -17.38 -20.04
N HIS A 142 13.92 -17.50 -21.24
CA HIS A 142 12.62 -16.89 -21.53
C HIS A 142 11.48 -17.52 -20.70
N GLN A 143 11.54 -18.83 -20.47
CA GLN A 143 10.53 -19.52 -19.66
C GLN A 143 10.60 -19.10 -18.19
N VAL A 144 11.82 -18.97 -17.65
CA VAL A 144 12.01 -18.50 -16.27
C VAL A 144 11.54 -17.06 -16.14
N GLU A 145 11.88 -16.21 -17.10
CA GLU A 145 11.41 -14.82 -17.16
C GLU A 145 9.88 -14.72 -17.14
N GLU A 146 9.19 -15.49 -17.99
CA GLU A 146 7.72 -15.52 -18.05
C GLU A 146 7.09 -16.00 -16.72
N ILE A 147 7.69 -17.00 -16.07
CA ILE A 147 7.23 -17.49 -14.76
C ILE A 147 7.39 -16.41 -13.69
N LEU A 148 8.52 -15.69 -13.68
CA LEU A 148 8.77 -14.61 -12.73
C LEU A 148 7.80 -13.45 -12.94
N ASP A 149 7.52 -13.07 -14.19
CA ASP A 149 6.51 -12.06 -14.52
C ASP A 149 5.13 -12.44 -14.00
N LYS A 150 4.68 -13.66 -14.31
CA LYS A 150 3.37 -14.16 -13.84
C LYS A 150 3.29 -14.16 -12.32
N ARG A 151 4.35 -14.60 -11.63
CA ARG A 151 4.42 -14.59 -10.17
C ARG A 151 4.30 -13.16 -9.62
N MET A 152 5.07 -12.22 -10.17
CA MET A 152 5.04 -10.82 -9.74
C MET A 152 3.69 -10.15 -10.04
N ASP A 153 3.07 -10.44 -11.17
CA ASP A 153 1.75 -9.89 -11.53
C ASP A 153 0.66 -10.42 -10.59
N ILE A 154 0.68 -11.71 -10.23
CA ILE A 154 -0.24 -12.28 -9.25
C ILE A 154 -0.08 -11.60 -7.88
N ALA A 155 1.16 -11.45 -7.42
CA ALA A 155 1.45 -10.81 -6.14
C ALA A 155 1.02 -9.34 -6.13
N PHE A 156 1.33 -8.61 -7.20
CA PHE A 156 0.94 -7.21 -7.35
C PHE A 156 -0.59 -7.05 -7.41
N HIS A 157 -1.28 -7.86 -8.21
CA HIS A 157 -2.74 -7.85 -8.25
C HIS A 157 -3.35 -8.14 -6.88
N SER A 158 -2.75 -9.07 -6.12
CA SER A 158 -3.14 -9.36 -4.75
C SER A 158 -2.99 -8.14 -3.83
N SER A 159 -1.84 -7.45 -3.92
CA SER A 159 -1.56 -6.23 -3.15
C SER A 159 -2.47 -5.05 -3.49
N LEU A 160 -3.06 -5.02 -4.69
CA LEU A 160 -3.98 -3.97 -5.11
C LEU A 160 -5.42 -4.18 -4.61
N HIS A 161 -5.81 -5.41 -4.22
CA HIS A 161 -7.17 -5.67 -3.73
C HIS A 161 -7.55 -4.78 -2.55
N THR A 162 -6.62 -4.47 -1.66
CA THR A 162 -6.88 -3.60 -0.50
C THR A 162 -7.14 -2.15 -0.91
N SER A 163 -6.38 -1.63 -1.89
CA SER A 163 -6.65 -0.32 -2.46
C SER A 163 -8.02 -0.29 -3.16
N HIS A 164 -8.36 -1.32 -3.93
CA HIS A 164 -9.66 -1.39 -4.61
C HIS A 164 -10.81 -1.47 -3.62
N ALA A 165 -10.65 -2.25 -2.53
CA ALA A 165 -11.65 -2.37 -1.48
C ALA A 165 -11.87 -1.05 -0.73
N LEU A 166 -10.78 -0.30 -0.42
CA LEU A 166 -10.88 1.04 0.14
C LEU A 166 -11.55 2.03 -0.82
N GLN A 167 -11.22 1.95 -2.12
CA GLN A 167 -11.84 2.80 -3.12
C GLN A 167 -13.35 2.53 -3.23
N GLY A 168 -13.76 1.26 -3.29
CA GLY A 168 -15.18 0.91 -3.31
C GLY A 168 -15.94 1.40 -2.07
N MET A 169 -15.30 1.37 -0.89
CA MET A 169 -15.87 1.97 0.32
C MET A 169 -15.95 3.49 0.23
N ALA A 170 -14.92 4.15 -0.32
CA ALA A 170 -14.92 5.59 -0.55
C ALA A 170 -16.06 6.03 -1.48
N ASP A 171 -16.31 5.27 -2.55
CA ASP A 171 -17.37 5.56 -3.52
C ASP A 171 -18.76 5.35 -2.93
N ALA A 172 -18.91 4.43 -1.96
CA ALA A 172 -20.18 4.15 -1.28
C ALA A 172 -20.53 5.17 -0.19
N LEU A 173 -19.53 5.74 0.50
CA LEU A 173 -19.72 6.63 1.65
C LEU A 173 -20.66 7.84 1.40
N PRO A 174 -20.61 8.55 0.24
CA PRO A 174 -21.54 9.63 -0.06
C PRO A 174 -22.98 9.13 -0.16
N ALA A 175 -23.21 7.99 -0.82
CA ALA A 175 -24.53 7.38 -0.94
C ALA A 175 -25.07 6.95 0.42
N LEU A 176 -24.23 6.38 1.28
CA LEU A 176 -24.59 6.05 2.66
C LEU A 176 -24.91 7.32 3.49
N GLY A 177 -24.22 8.43 3.24
CA GLY A 177 -24.55 9.73 3.83
C GLY A 177 -25.91 10.29 3.38
N ILE A 178 -26.34 10.00 2.15
CA ILE A 178 -27.70 10.31 1.69
C ILE A 178 -28.71 9.46 2.45
N VAL A 179 -28.47 8.16 2.61
CA VAL A 179 -29.35 7.27 3.39
C VAL A 179 -29.51 7.77 4.82
N ALA A 180 -28.42 8.18 5.47
CA ALA A 180 -28.45 8.71 6.83
C ALA A 180 -29.26 10.03 6.93
N ALA A 181 -29.08 10.93 5.96
CA ALA A 181 -29.88 12.15 5.89
C ALA A 181 -31.37 11.88 5.66
N VAL A 182 -31.72 10.91 4.80
CA VAL A 182 -33.11 10.48 4.58
C VAL A 182 -33.73 9.96 5.88
N LEU A 183 -33.01 9.13 6.64
CA LEU A 183 -33.47 8.66 7.95
C LEU A 183 -33.67 9.81 8.95
N GLY A 184 -32.79 10.81 8.93
CA GLY A 184 -32.93 12.04 9.72
C GLY A 184 -34.17 12.86 9.35
N VAL A 185 -34.49 12.97 8.05
CA VAL A 185 -35.70 13.62 7.56
C VAL A 185 -36.95 12.84 7.97
N ILE A 186 -36.96 11.50 7.86
CA ILE A 186 -38.07 10.66 8.32
C ILE A 186 -38.33 10.89 9.81
N LYS A 187 -37.28 10.94 10.63
CA LYS A 187 -37.37 11.24 12.07
C LYS A 187 -37.97 12.63 12.32
N THR A 188 -37.59 13.62 11.52
CA THR A 188 -38.12 14.99 11.60
C THR A 188 -39.60 15.04 11.25
N MET A 189 -40.02 14.33 10.20
CA MET A 189 -41.42 14.27 9.78
C MET A 189 -42.32 13.60 10.82
N GLY A 190 -41.77 12.65 11.61
CA GLY A 190 -42.47 12.08 12.76
C GLY A 190 -42.71 13.05 13.92
N ALA A 191 -42.07 14.22 13.91
CA ALA A 191 -42.18 15.27 14.93
C ALA A 191 -42.67 16.60 14.33
N ILE A 192 -43.48 16.52 13.26
CA ILE A 192 -43.95 17.69 12.49
C ILE A 192 -44.79 18.67 13.31
N ASP A 193 -45.38 18.20 14.41
CA ASP A 193 -46.18 18.99 15.35
C ASP A 193 -45.33 19.84 16.32
N GLN A 194 -44.01 19.64 16.33
CA GLN A 194 -43.10 20.38 17.21
C GLN A 194 -42.88 21.82 16.74
N PRO A 195 -42.44 22.72 17.66
CA PRO A 195 -42.10 24.09 17.30
C PRO A 195 -41.00 24.17 16.22
N PRO A 196 -40.99 25.23 15.39
CA PRO A 196 -40.00 25.43 14.33
C PRO A 196 -38.53 25.33 14.80
N GLU A 197 -38.22 25.74 16.02
CA GLU A 197 -36.87 25.70 16.58
C GLU A 197 -36.38 24.26 16.81
N VAL A 198 -37.29 23.34 17.17
CA VAL A 198 -36.99 21.92 17.36
C VAL A 198 -36.82 21.24 16.00
N LEU A 199 -37.75 21.49 15.08
CA LEU A 199 -37.67 21.01 13.71
C LEU A 199 -36.38 21.46 13.02
N GLY A 200 -36.00 22.74 13.16
CA GLY A 200 -34.77 23.27 12.60
C GLY A 200 -33.51 22.55 13.11
N LYS A 201 -33.46 22.20 14.40
CA LYS A 201 -32.35 21.40 14.97
C LYS A 201 -32.33 19.96 14.43
N MET A 202 -33.50 19.35 14.22
CA MET A 202 -33.60 17.99 13.68
C MET A 202 -33.20 17.94 12.19
N ILE A 203 -33.65 18.92 11.40
CA ILE A 203 -33.24 19.08 9.99
C ILE A 203 -31.74 19.34 9.91
N GLY A 204 -31.22 20.26 10.73
CA GLY A 204 -29.79 20.55 10.80
C GLY A 204 -28.97 19.29 11.12
N GLY A 205 -29.46 18.44 12.01
CA GLY A 205 -28.86 17.14 12.31
C GLY A 205 -28.86 16.19 11.11
N ALA A 206 -29.97 16.10 10.37
CA ALA A 206 -30.09 15.25 9.19
C ALA A 206 -29.11 15.64 8.07
N LEU A 207 -28.85 16.94 7.89
CA LEU A 207 -27.90 17.44 6.89
C LEU A 207 -26.43 17.08 7.22
N VAL A 208 -26.11 16.81 8.49
CA VAL A 208 -24.77 16.36 8.90
C VAL A 208 -24.43 15.01 8.26
N GLY A 209 -25.41 14.12 8.05
CA GLY A 209 -25.18 12.81 7.45
C GLY A 209 -24.61 12.90 6.03
N THR A 210 -25.22 13.71 5.16
CA THR A 210 -24.72 13.89 3.78
C THR A 210 -23.36 14.57 3.75
N PHE A 211 -23.18 15.61 4.57
CA PHE A 211 -21.88 16.26 4.72
C PHE A 211 -20.79 15.27 5.14
N LEU A 212 -21.05 14.48 6.19
CA LEU A 212 -20.09 13.54 6.75
C LEU A 212 -19.75 12.42 5.75
N GLY A 213 -20.73 11.91 5.01
CA GLY A 213 -20.52 10.92 3.96
C GLY A 213 -19.53 11.42 2.88
N VAL A 214 -19.76 12.62 2.35
CA VAL A 214 -18.88 13.25 1.35
C VAL A 214 -17.50 13.58 1.94
N PHE A 215 -17.45 14.11 3.16
CA PHE A 215 -16.20 14.46 3.85
C PHE A 215 -15.32 13.24 4.09
N LEU A 216 -15.89 12.14 4.58
CA LEU A 216 -15.15 10.90 4.83
C LEU A 216 -14.69 10.24 3.52
N ALA A 217 -15.54 10.22 2.50
CA ALA A 217 -15.24 9.65 1.20
C ALA A 217 -14.03 10.30 0.55
N TYR A 218 -14.13 11.61 0.26
CA TYR A 218 -13.15 12.32 -0.54
C TYR A 218 -12.02 12.93 0.30
N GLY A 219 -12.28 13.21 1.58
CA GLY A 219 -11.26 13.78 2.48
C GLY A 219 -10.35 12.73 3.09
N ILE A 220 -10.81 11.50 3.29
CA ILE A 220 -10.05 10.49 4.07
C ILE A 220 -9.91 9.18 3.31
N VAL A 221 -11.00 8.47 3.04
CA VAL A 221 -10.94 7.08 2.56
C VAL A 221 -10.40 6.97 1.13
N GLY A 222 -10.85 7.84 0.21
CA GLY A 222 -10.34 7.89 -1.16
C GLY A 222 -8.84 8.22 -1.25
N PRO A 223 -8.35 9.28 -0.56
CA PRO A 223 -6.92 9.55 -0.46
C PRO A 223 -6.12 8.39 0.13
N PHE A 224 -6.68 7.66 1.11
CA PHE A 224 -6.03 6.48 1.69
C PHE A 224 -5.94 5.35 0.68
N ALA A 225 -7.01 5.06 -0.07
CA ALA A 225 -6.99 4.08 -1.15
C ALA A 225 -5.89 4.40 -2.17
N THR A 226 -5.84 5.65 -2.63
CA THR A 226 -4.82 6.13 -3.56
C THR A 226 -3.41 5.97 -2.98
N LYS A 227 -3.22 6.30 -1.70
CA LYS A 227 -1.90 6.20 -1.06
C LYS A 227 -1.44 4.75 -0.91
N VAL A 228 -2.35 3.82 -0.56
CA VAL A 228 -2.04 2.38 -0.52
C VAL A 228 -1.61 1.90 -1.89
N LYS A 229 -2.34 2.23 -2.95
CA LYS A 229 -1.98 1.88 -4.33
C LYS A 229 -0.55 2.31 -4.69
N LEU A 230 -0.21 3.58 -4.43
CA LEU A 230 1.11 4.11 -4.74
C LEU A 230 2.22 3.39 -3.97
N ILE A 231 1.96 3.01 -2.71
CA ILE A 231 2.95 2.25 -1.92
C ILE A 231 3.11 0.83 -2.47
N SER A 232 2.02 0.15 -2.85
CA SER A 232 2.09 -1.17 -3.48
C SER A 232 2.84 -1.14 -4.82
N GLU A 233 2.66 -0.07 -5.61
CA GLU A 233 3.43 0.16 -6.85
C GLU A 233 4.93 0.38 -6.57
N GLU A 234 5.29 1.13 -5.53
CA GLU A 234 6.68 1.30 -5.10
C GLU A 234 7.30 -0.01 -4.60
N GLU A 235 6.54 -0.85 -3.89
CA GLU A 235 7.01 -2.18 -3.45
C GLU A 235 7.21 -3.14 -4.65
N ARG A 236 6.34 -3.08 -5.67
CA ARG A 236 6.52 -3.83 -6.93
C ARG A 236 7.86 -3.48 -7.59
N HIS A 237 8.26 -2.21 -7.60
CA HIS A 237 9.53 -1.81 -8.19
C HIS A 237 10.74 -2.46 -7.51
N PHE A 238 10.69 -2.70 -6.20
CA PHE A 238 11.75 -3.41 -5.49
C PHE A 238 11.91 -4.84 -5.99
N LEU A 239 10.81 -5.58 -6.15
CA LEU A 239 10.81 -6.94 -6.70
C LEU A 239 11.20 -6.96 -8.19
N GLN A 240 10.83 -5.93 -8.95
CA GLN A 240 11.21 -5.80 -10.35
C GLN A 240 12.72 -5.69 -10.55
N VAL A 241 13.41 -4.95 -9.67
CA VAL A 241 14.88 -4.86 -9.73
C VAL A 241 15.53 -6.22 -9.49
N ILE A 242 15.00 -7.00 -8.55
CA ILE A 242 15.45 -8.38 -8.30
C ILE A 242 15.31 -9.21 -9.57
N ARG A 243 14.13 -9.20 -10.18
CA ARG A 243 13.86 -9.91 -11.43
C ARG A 243 14.84 -9.51 -12.54
N GLU A 244 14.98 -8.21 -12.82
CA GLU A 244 15.86 -7.70 -13.89
C GLU A 244 17.31 -8.18 -13.72
N VAL A 245 17.84 -8.14 -12.50
CA VAL A 245 19.21 -8.58 -12.20
C VAL A 245 19.36 -10.10 -12.37
N LEU A 246 18.39 -10.88 -11.90
CA LEU A 246 18.44 -12.34 -11.97
C LEU A 246 18.20 -12.86 -13.40
N VAL A 247 17.31 -12.23 -14.17
CA VAL A 247 17.11 -12.52 -15.59
C VAL A 247 18.39 -12.20 -16.39
N ALA A 248 19.02 -11.05 -16.14
CA ALA A 248 20.32 -10.74 -16.74
C ALA A 248 21.39 -11.79 -16.42
N ASN A 249 21.34 -12.40 -15.22
CA ASN A 249 22.21 -13.50 -14.84
C ASN A 249 21.91 -14.80 -15.64
N LEU A 250 20.63 -15.11 -15.92
CA LEU A 250 20.25 -16.26 -16.75
C LEU A 250 20.78 -16.15 -18.19
N TYR A 251 20.90 -14.92 -18.72
CA TYR A 251 21.55 -14.66 -20.02
C TYR A 251 23.09 -14.68 -19.96
N ASN A 252 23.69 -15.14 -18.86
CA ASN A 252 25.13 -15.26 -18.67
C ASN A 252 25.92 -13.95 -18.81
N HIS A 253 25.31 -12.80 -18.55
CA HIS A 253 26.04 -11.52 -18.46
C HIS A 253 27.03 -11.53 -17.29
N SER A 254 28.06 -10.65 -17.27
CA SER A 254 28.95 -10.57 -16.11
C SER A 254 28.21 -10.08 -14.85
N ALA A 255 28.63 -10.49 -13.65
CA ALA A 255 27.98 -10.05 -12.40
C ALA A 255 27.89 -8.51 -12.30
N ARG A 256 28.91 -7.79 -12.79
CA ARG A 256 28.91 -6.33 -12.86
C ARG A 256 27.85 -5.79 -13.83
N ASN A 257 27.68 -6.43 -14.99
CA ASN A 257 26.66 -6.02 -15.98
C ASN A 257 25.25 -6.30 -15.47
N CYS A 258 25.01 -7.41 -14.76
CA CYS A 258 23.71 -7.70 -14.16
C CYS A 258 23.28 -6.60 -13.18
N ILE A 259 24.21 -6.11 -12.35
CA ILE A 259 23.95 -5.01 -11.42
C ILE A 259 23.69 -3.69 -12.15
N GLU A 260 24.41 -3.41 -13.24
CA GLU A 260 24.18 -2.20 -14.02
C GLU A 260 22.78 -2.21 -14.67
N VAL A 261 22.31 -3.36 -15.15
CA VAL A 261 20.92 -3.53 -15.64
C VAL A 261 19.91 -3.22 -14.53
N GLY A 262 20.08 -3.80 -13.35
CA GLY A 262 19.23 -3.53 -12.19
C GLY A 262 19.25 -2.07 -11.74
N ARG A 263 20.42 -1.41 -11.79
CA ARG A 263 20.55 0.00 -11.47
C ARG A 263 19.80 0.89 -12.48
N GLN A 264 19.85 0.53 -13.75
CA GLN A 264 19.18 1.28 -14.82
C GLN A 264 17.66 1.16 -14.77
N SER A 265 17.12 0.07 -14.22
CA SER A 265 15.67 -0.11 -14.02
C SER A 265 15.12 0.65 -12.81
N LEU A 266 15.98 1.15 -11.90
CA LEU A 266 15.55 1.91 -10.73
C LEU A 266 14.96 3.29 -11.08
N PRO A 267 13.92 3.75 -10.35
CA PRO A 267 13.46 5.13 -10.41
C PRO A 267 14.60 6.12 -10.16
N LYS A 268 14.69 7.19 -10.95
CA LYS A 268 15.82 8.15 -10.92
C LYS A 268 16.15 8.70 -9.53
N HIS A 269 15.14 8.88 -8.68
CA HIS A 269 15.29 9.47 -7.33
C HIS A 269 15.78 8.46 -6.26
N LEU A 270 15.75 7.16 -6.57
CA LEU A 270 16.22 6.06 -5.71
C LEU A 270 17.42 5.33 -6.30
N ARG A 271 17.89 5.76 -7.47
CA ARG A 271 18.94 5.12 -8.23
C ARG A 271 20.30 5.48 -7.62
N PRO A 272 21.07 4.49 -7.14
CA PRO A 272 22.45 4.72 -6.72
C PRO A 272 23.32 5.20 -7.87
N SER A 273 24.26 6.08 -7.52
CA SER A 273 25.35 6.45 -8.41
C SER A 273 26.24 5.25 -8.69
N TYR A 274 27.02 5.34 -9.77
CA TYR A 274 27.94 4.28 -10.16
C TYR A 274 29.02 4.04 -9.08
N ASP A 275 29.51 5.12 -8.48
CA ASP A 275 30.57 5.08 -7.48
C ASP A 275 30.12 4.38 -6.19
N GLU A 276 28.86 4.61 -5.78
CA GLU A 276 28.25 3.95 -4.60
C GLU A 276 28.13 2.43 -4.76
N ILE A 277 27.99 1.92 -5.98
CA ILE A 277 27.91 0.48 -6.28
C ILE A 277 29.31 -0.14 -6.38
N SER A 278 30.29 0.63 -6.83
CA SER A 278 31.67 0.14 -6.96
C SER A 278 32.40 -0.01 -5.61
N GLY A 279 31.89 0.64 -4.56
CA GLY A 279 32.45 0.59 -3.20
C GLY A 279 32.00 -0.60 -2.34
N THR A 280 31.06 -1.43 -2.80
CA THR A 280 30.58 -2.62 -2.08
C THR A 280 31.36 -3.90 -2.42
N GLY A 281 32.62 -3.77 -2.84
CA GLY A 281 33.51 -4.87 -3.25
C GLY A 281 34.20 -5.60 -2.10
#